data_AF-H3SCN6-F1
#
_entry.id   AF-H3SCN6-F1
#
_cell.length_a   1.000
_cell.length_b   1.000
_cell.length_c   1.000
_cell.angle_alpha   90.00
_cell.angle_beta   90.00
_cell.angle_gamma   90.00
#
_symmetry.space_group_name_H-M   'P 1'
#
loop_
_entity.id
_entity.type
_entity.pdbx_description
1 polymer ?
#
loop_
_entity_poly.entity_id
_entity_poly.type
_entity_poly.pdbx_seq_one_letter_code
_entity_poly.pdbx_strand_id
1 'polypeptide(L)'
;MYNVIFPIWFIMFYPPIILVTLAGNFIIDSLVLLASAYAFGLVSADQTLGLIYKKTIWKVWGFGFLADFIGALFLFSLLLLEGVQVLPREAISAVAYNPFHNISGLMLVIIAMFISSSIIFILNYKFTFKKHIASPAQRLKVCLAIAIVTTPWTFLIPTQWFYGGL
;
A
#
# COMPACT_ATOMS: atom_id res chain seq x y z
N MET A 1 22.32 -0.85 -25.38
CA MET A 1 20.87 -1.11 -25.56
C MET A 1 20.23 -0.81 -24.21
N TYR A 2 19.31 0.15 -24.11
CA TYR A 2 18.59 0.41 -22.87
C TYR A 2 17.45 -0.60 -22.79
N ASN A 3 17.60 -1.65 -21.97
CA ASN A 3 16.48 -2.50 -21.63
C ASN A 3 15.49 -1.64 -20.83
N VAL A 4 14.22 -1.63 -21.23
CA VAL A 4 13.14 -1.05 -20.42
C VAL A 4 12.98 -1.97 -19.21
N ILE A 5 13.67 -1.64 -18.11
CA ILE A 5 13.54 -2.37 -16.86
C ILE A 5 12.35 -1.76 -16.12
N PHE A 6 11.30 -2.54 -15.99
CA PHE A 6 10.15 -2.13 -15.21
C PHE A 6 10.48 -2.22 -13.71
N PRO A 7 10.01 -1.26 -12.90
CA PRO A 7 10.22 -1.31 -11.46
C PRO A 7 9.52 -2.51 -10.84
N ILE A 8 10.09 -3.10 -9.78
CA ILE A 8 9.51 -4.29 -9.15
C ILE A 8 8.08 -4.06 -8.66
N TRP A 9 7.79 -2.86 -8.15
CA TRP A 9 6.45 -2.50 -7.69
C TRP A 9 5.41 -2.47 -8.81
N PHE A 10 5.81 -2.20 -10.06
CA PHE A 10 4.93 -2.26 -11.22
C PHE A 10 4.63 -3.70 -11.62
N ILE A 11 5.65 -4.56 -11.57
CA ILE A 11 5.56 -5.98 -11.93
C ILE A 11 4.57 -6.73 -11.02
N MET A 12 4.41 -6.30 -9.76
CA MET A 12 3.44 -6.87 -8.83
C MET A 12 1.98 -6.81 -9.30
N PHE A 13 1.65 -5.96 -10.28
CA PHE A 13 0.31 -5.85 -10.87
C PHE A 13 0.15 -6.69 -12.16
N TYR A 14 1.20 -7.38 -12.62
CA TYR A 14 1.16 -8.16 -13.87
C TYR A 14 0.80 -9.64 -13.62
N PRO A 15 -0.07 -10.27 -14.45
CA PRO A 15 -0.37 -11.70 -14.34
C PRO A 15 0.84 -12.60 -14.68
N PRO A 16 1.10 -13.70 -13.96
CA PRO A 16 0.33 -14.24 -12.83
C PRO A 16 0.75 -13.67 -11.46
N ILE A 17 1.79 -12.83 -11.38
CA ILE A 17 2.39 -12.32 -10.13
C ILE A 17 1.37 -11.59 -9.28
N ILE A 18 0.43 -10.86 -9.90
CA ILE A 18 -0.67 -10.19 -9.21
C ILE A 18 -1.47 -11.12 -8.30
N LEU A 19 -1.62 -12.40 -8.63
CA LEU A 19 -2.32 -13.38 -7.79
C LEU A 19 -1.58 -13.60 -6.47
N VAL A 20 -0.25 -13.63 -6.50
CA VAL A 20 0.60 -13.74 -5.32
C VAL A 20 0.50 -12.48 -4.47
N THR A 21 0.56 -11.30 -5.10
CA THR A 21 0.39 -10.00 -4.41
C THR A 21 -0.96 -9.90 -3.72
N LEU A 22 -2.05 -10.27 -4.42
CA LEU A 22 -3.41 -10.25 -3.88
C LEU A 22 -3.56 -11.20 -2.68
N ALA A 23 -3.01 -12.42 -2.78
CA ALA A 23 -3.04 -13.39 -1.70
C ALA A 23 -2.20 -12.94 -0.49
N GLY A 24 -1.00 -12.43 -0.73
CA GLY A 24 -0.11 -11.90 0.30
C GLY A 24 -0.73 -10.72 1.05
N ASN A 25 -1.28 -9.75 0.31
CA ASN A 25 -1.99 -8.61 0.91
C ASN A 25 -3.19 -9.09 1.74
N PHE A 26 -4.00 -10.03 1.24
CA PHE A 26 -5.13 -10.56 2.00
C PHE A 26 -4.72 -11.18 3.35
N ILE A 27 -3.58 -11.89 3.39
CA ILE A 27 -3.02 -12.45 4.63
C ILE A 27 -2.61 -11.33 5.58
N ILE A 28 -1.86 -10.33 5.10
CA ILE A 28 -1.41 -9.20 5.92
C ILE A 28 -2.61 -8.42 6.46
N ASP A 29 -3.57 -8.07 5.61
CA ASP A 29 -4.79 -7.36 6.00
C ASP A 29 -5.58 -8.13 7.06
N SER A 30 -5.66 -9.45 6.91
CA SER A 30 -6.31 -10.33 7.90
C SER A 30 -5.61 -10.28 9.25
N LEU A 31 -4.28 -10.40 9.27
CA LEU A 31 -3.49 -10.35 10.49
C LEU A 31 -3.61 -9.00 11.19
N VAL A 32 -3.48 -7.90 10.44
CA VAL A 32 -3.54 -6.54 10.99
C VAL A 32 -4.93 -6.22 11.52
N LEU A 33 -5.99 -6.63 10.80
CA LEU A 33 -7.37 -6.44 11.27
C LEU A 33 -7.62 -7.18 12.58
N LEU A 34 -7.23 -8.46 12.68
CA LEU A 34 -7.43 -9.25 13.89
C LEU A 34 -6.57 -8.73 15.06
N ALA A 35 -5.30 -8.43 14.81
CA ALA A 35 -4.39 -7.90 15.82
C ALA A 35 -4.85 -6.54 16.35
N SER A 36 -5.24 -5.61 15.45
CA SER A 36 -5.75 -4.29 15.86
C SER A 36 -7.09 -4.39 16.59
N ALA A 37 -8.00 -5.26 16.15
CA ALA A 37 -9.27 -5.48 16.83
C ALA A 37 -9.11 -6.04 18.24
N TYR A 38 -8.16 -6.96 18.43
CA TYR A 38 -7.80 -7.49 19.75
C TYR A 38 -7.10 -6.43 20.61
N ALA A 39 -6.03 -5.80 20.11
CA ALA A 39 -5.20 -4.85 20.86
C ALA A 39 -5.98 -3.59 21.31
N PHE A 40 -6.99 -3.18 20.55
CA PHE A 40 -7.80 -1.99 20.88
C PHE A 40 -9.14 -2.31 21.55
N GLY A 41 -9.36 -3.57 21.93
CA GLY A 41 -10.53 -3.98 22.71
C GLY A 41 -11.85 -3.79 21.95
N LEU A 42 -11.90 -4.13 20.66
CA LEU A 42 -13.15 -4.09 19.87
C LEU A 42 -14.12 -5.22 20.22
N VAL A 43 -13.69 -6.16 21.06
CA VAL A 43 -14.51 -7.28 21.51
C VAL A 43 -15.48 -6.81 22.58
N SER A 44 -16.77 -6.95 22.32
CA SER A 44 -17.85 -6.67 23.27
C SER A 44 -18.80 -7.86 23.35
N ALA A 45 -19.78 -7.81 24.27
CA ALA A 45 -20.79 -8.86 24.41
C ALA A 45 -21.55 -9.13 23.08
N ASP A 46 -21.72 -8.09 22.25
CA ASP A 46 -22.47 -8.16 21.00
C ASP A 46 -21.59 -8.35 19.75
N GLN A 47 -20.26 -8.21 19.89
CA GLN A 47 -19.33 -8.31 18.76
C GLN A 47 -18.10 -9.15 19.11
N THR A 48 -17.96 -10.28 18.41
CA THR A 48 -16.77 -11.11 18.44
C THR A 48 -15.79 -10.72 17.33
N LEU A 49 -14.50 -11.04 17.52
CA LEU A 49 -13.45 -10.81 16.50
C LEU A 49 -13.82 -11.42 15.15
N GLY A 50 -14.34 -12.66 15.14
CA GLY A 50 -14.74 -13.34 13.91
C GLY A 50 -15.90 -12.67 13.18
N LEU A 51 -16.81 -12.01 13.91
CA LEU A 51 -17.95 -11.32 13.31
C LEU A 51 -17.55 -9.97 12.69
N ILE A 52 -16.64 -9.24 13.33
CA ILE A 52 -16.03 -8.04 12.75
C ILE A 52 -15.25 -8.43 11.49
N TYR A 53 -14.36 -9.43 11.61
CA TYR A 53 -13.54 -9.93 10.50
C TYR A 53 -14.37 -10.27 9.26
N LYS A 54 -15.38 -11.14 9.39
CA LYS A 54 -16.22 -11.58 8.26
C LYS A 54 -16.96 -10.43 7.58
N LYS A 55 -17.35 -9.40 8.34
CA LYS A 55 -18.08 -8.24 7.82
C LYS A 55 -17.17 -7.22 7.12
N THR A 56 -15.90 -7.13 7.53
CA THR A 56 -15.02 -6.03 7.08
C THR A 56 -13.88 -6.47 6.18
N ILE A 57 -13.40 -7.72 6.25
CA ILE A 57 -12.14 -8.12 5.61
C ILE A 57 -12.10 -7.83 4.09
N TRP A 58 -13.16 -8.16 3.35
CA TRP A 58 -13.22 -7.91 1.90
C TRP A 58 -13.11 -6.44 1.53
N LYS A 59 -13.61 -5.53 2.39
CA LYS A 59 -13.48 -4.09 2.19
C LYS A 59 -12.08 -3.60 2.57
N VAL A 60 -11.53 -4.08 3.69
CA VAL A 60 -10.17 -3.72 4.12
C VAL A 60 -9.19 -4.09 3.01
N TRP A 61 -9.24 -5.32 2.54
CA TRP A 61 -8.38 -5.83 1.47
C TRP A 61 -8.59 -5.12 0.14
N GLY A 62 -9.85 -4.99 -0.31
CA GLY A 62 -10.16 -4.31 -1.57
C GLY A 62 -9.75 -2.84 -1.58
N PHE A 63 -9.94 -2.13 -0.47
CA PHE A 63 -9.50 -0.73 -0.33
C PHE A 63 -7.98 -0.61 -0.18
N GLY A 64 -7.32 -1.56 0.48
CA GLY A 64 -5.86 -1.67 0.54
C GLY A 64 -5.28 -1.77 -0.86
N PHE A 65 -5.72 -2.79 -1.62
CA PHE A 65 -5.24 -3.01 -2.98
C PHE A 65 -5.55 -1.84 -3.93
N LEU A 66 -6.73 -1.23 -3.82
CA LEU A 66 -7.08 -0.03 -4.60
C LEU A 66 -6.13 1.14 -4.28
N ALA A 67 -5.82 1.35 -3.01
CA ALA A 67 -4.91 2.42 -2.60
C ALA A 67 -3.49 2.19 -3.11
N ASP A 68 -2.99 0.96 -3.03
CA ASP A 68 -1.69 0.57 -3.59
C ASP A 68 -1.66 0.82 -5.10
N PHE A 69 -2.73 0.46 -5.81
CA PHE A 69 -2.83 0.74 -7.24
C PHE A 69 -2.77 2.24 -7.56
N ILE A 70 -3.44 3.09 -6.76
CA ILE A 70 -3.39 4.55 -6.95
C ILE A 70 -1.98 5.10 -6.68
N GLY A 71 -1.29 4.60 -5.64
CA GLY A 71 0.10 4.98 -5.37
C GLY A 71 1.06 4.53 -6.49
N ALA A 72 0.88 3.32 -7.00
CA ALA A 72 1.66 2.81 -8.13
C ALA A 72 1.38 3.61 -9.41
N LEU A 73 0.13 4.00 -9.65
CA LEU A 73 -0.26 4.84 -10.79
C LEU A 73 0.39 6.23 -10.71
N PHE A 74 0.47 6.81 -9.51
CA PHE A 74 1.21 8.04 -9.29
C PHE A 74 2.69 7.87 -9.67
N LEU A 75 3.39 6.84 -9.16
CA LEU A 75 4.79 6.59 -9.52
C LEU A 75 4.97 6.33 -11.01
N PHE A 76 4.08 5.54 -11.60
CA PHE A 76 4.11 5.22 -13.03
C PHE A 76 3.94 6.47 -13.89
N SER A 77 3.07 7.41 -13.49
CA SER A 77 2.89 8.68 -14.19
C SER A 77 4.17 9.52 -14.21
N LEU A 78 4.98 9.47 -13.15
CA LEU A 78 6.27 10.16 -13.11
C LEU A 78 7.25 9.58 -14.13
N LEU A 79 7.22 8.25 -14.34
CA LEU A 79 8.06 7.59 -15.35
C LEU A 79 7.66 7.98 -16.77
N LEU A 80 6.36 8.15 -17.04
CA LEU A 80 5.87 8.61 -18.34
C LEU A 80 6.30 10.05 -18.66
N LEU A 81 6.55 10.86 -17.63
CA LEU A 81 6.97 12.26 -17.76
C LEU A 81 8.47 12.44 -17.96
N GLU A 82 9.27 11.37 -17.98
CA GLU A 82 10.73 11.44 -18.17
C GLU A 82 11.12 12.22 -19.44
N GLY A 83 10.39 12.01 -20.54
CA GLY A 83 10.63 12.69 -21.82
C GLY A 83 10.29 14.19 -21.81
N VAL A 84 9.54 14.68 -20.82
CA VAL A 84 9.06 16.07 -20.74
C VAL A 84 9.97 16.93 -19.84
N GLN A 85 11.00 16.34 -19.22
CA GLN A 85 12.00 17.02 -18.37
C GLN A 85 11.41 17.82 -17.19
N VAL A 86 10.23 17.43 -16.69
CA VAL A 86 9.56 18.08 -15.54
C VAL A 86 10.34 17.84 -14.23
N LEU A 87 10.97 16.68 -14.11
CA LEU A 87 11.78 16.29 -12.95
C LEU A 87 13.20 15.90 -13.40
N PRO A 88 14.22 16.05 -12.52
CA PRO A 88 15.57 15.57 -12.80
C PRO A 88 15.58 14.08 -13.15
N ARG A 89 16.35 13.70 -14.17
CA ARG A 89 16.43 12.31 -14.64
C ARG A 89 16.91 11.36 -13.55
N GLU A 90 17.78 11.83 -12.65
CA GLU A 90 18.27 11.05 -11.52
C GLU A 90 17.15 10.72 -10.52
N ALA A 91 16.19 11.62 -10.34
CA ALA A 91 15.04 11.39 -9.46
C ALA A 91 14.08 10.34 -10.05
N ILE A 92 13.80 10.44 -11.35
CA ILE A 92 12.95 9.48 -12.07
C ILE A 92 13.61 8.09 -12.12
N SER A 93 14.92 8.06 -12.41
CA SER A 93 15.72 6.83 -12.37
C SER A 93 15.71 6.19 -10.97
N ALA A 94 15.82 6.98 -9.91
CA ALA A 94 15.72 6.45 -8.55
C ALA A 94 14.34 5.82 -8.25
N VAL A 95 13.24 6.43 -8.71
CA VAL A 95 11.89 5.84 -8.60
C VAL A 95 11.80 4.48 -9.29
N ALA A 96 12.48 4.31 -10.42
CA ALA A 96 12.44 3.07 -11.19
C ALA A 96 13.37 1.97 -10.66
N TYR A 97 14.58 2.33 -10.23
CA TYR A 97 15.67 1.39 -9.98
C TYR A 97 16.07 1.22 -8.53
N ASN A 98 16.32 2.34 -7.84
CA ASN A 98 16.71 2.36 -6.44
C ASN A 98 16.34 3.71 -5.80
N PRO A 99 15.26 3.77 -4.99
CA PRO A 99 14.84 5.03 -4.39
C PRO A 99 15.90 5.63 -3.48
N PHE A 100 16.79 4.82 -2.91
CA PHE A 100 17.82 5.28 -1.97
C PHE A 100 19.04 5.94 -2.63
N HIS A 101 19.20 5.87 -3.95
CA HIS A 101 20.32 6.53 -4.65
C HIS A 101 20.14 8.04 -4.82
N ASN A 102 18.92 8.56 -4.69
CA ASN A 102 18.63 9.97 -4.85
C ASN A 102 17.55 10.42 -3.88
N ILE A 103 17.81 11.47 -3.10
CA ILE A 103 16.88 11.97 -2.08
C ILE A 103 15.54 12.40 -2.71
N SER A 104 15.55 13.05 -3.87
CA SER A 104 14.33 13.48 -4.56
C SER A 104 13.51 12.27 -5.02
N GLY A 105 14.15 11.23 -5.55
CA GLY A 105 13.50 9.96 -5.90
C GLY A 105 12.88 9.27 -4.68
N LEU A 106 13.63 9.19 -3.57
CA LEU A 106 13.12 8.65 -2.30
C LEU A 106 11.88 9.42 -1.82
N MET A 107 11.91 10.76 -1.87
CA MET A 107 10.78 11.58 -1.46
C MET A 107 9.54 11.34 -2.33
N LEU A 108 9.70 11.16 -3.64
CA LEU A 108 8.59 10.82 -4.54
C LEU A 108 7.97 9.46 -4.19
N VAL A 109 8.79 8.47 -3.84
CA VAL A 109 8.30 7.16 -3.35
C VAL A 109 7.58 7.28 -2.01
N ILE A 110 8.12 8.05 -1.06
CA ILE A 110 7.46 8.32 0.23
C ILE A 110 6.12 9.04 0.03
N ILE A 111 6.04 9.98 -0.92
CA ILE A 111 4.78 10.65 -1.28
C ILE A 111 3.76 9.63 -1.80
N ALA A 112 4.16 8.71 -2.68
CA ALA A 112 3.27 7.65 -3.18
C ALA A 112 2.75 6.72 -2.07
N MET A 113 3.63 6.34 -1.15
CA MET A 113 3.27 5.57 0.04
C MET A 113 2.29 6.34 0.94
N PHE A 114 2.54 7.63 1.14
CA PHE A 114 1.66 8.50 1.93
C PHE A 114 0.28 8.67 1.28
N ILE A 115 0.22 8.83 -0.04
CA ILE A 115 -1.04 8.85 -0.81
C ILE A 115 -1.81 7.55 -0.55
N SER A 116 -1.15 6.40 -0.71
CA SER A 116 -1.76 5.09 -0.52
C SER A 116 -2.28 4.94 0.92
N SER A 117 -1.41 5.17 1.92
CA SER A 117 -1.77 5.08 3.35
C SER A 117 -2.93 6.02 3.72
N SER A 118 -2.96 7.25 3.19
CA SER A 118 -4.05 8.20 3.40
C SER A 118 -5.38 7.68 2.83
N ILE A 119 -5.36 7.09 1.63
CA ILE A 119 -6.55 6.48 1.01
C ILE A 119 -7.03 5.30 1.84
N ILE A 120 -6.12 4.40 2.27
CA ILE A 120 -6.44 3.26 3.13
C ILE A 120 -7.13 3.73 4.41
N PHE A 121 -6.56 4.75 5.07
CA PHE A 121 -7.13 5.33 6.28
C PHE A 121 -8.53 5.90 6.04
N ILE A 122 -8.68 6.78 5.03
CA ILE A 122 -9.94 7.48 4.74
C ILE A 122 -11.03 6.48 4.39
N LEU A 123 -10.74 5.50 3.52
CA LEU A 123 -11.73 4.52 3.08
C LEU A 123 -12.19 3.63 4.22
N ASN A 124 -11.25 3.14 5.03
CA ASN A 124 -11.58 2.30 6.18
C ASN A 124 -12.32 3.07 7.28
N TYR A 125 -11.91 4.29 7.58
CA TYR A 125 -12.56 5.12 8.61
C TYR A 125 -13.97 5.54 8.21
N LYS A 126 -14.17 5.98 6.97
CA LYS A 126 -15.46 6.51 6.49
C LYS A 126 -16.45 5.44 6.04
N PHE A 127 -15.98 4.34 5.44
CA PHE A 127 -16.86 3.35 4.80
C PHE A 127 -16.82 1.97 5.45
N THR A 128 -15.63 1.44 5.77
CA THR A 128 -15.52 0.09 6.36
C THR A 128 -16.04 0.09 7.79
N PHE A 129 -15.39 0.82 8.70
CA PHE A 129 -15.62 0.68 10.13
C PHE A 129 -16.69 1.59 10.69
N LYS A 130 -17.19 2.57 9.92
CA LYS A 130 -18.20 3.55 10.37
C LYS A 130 -19.45 2.89 10.99
N LYS A 131 -19.87 1.73 10.45
CA LYS A 131 -21.05 0.98 10.92
C LYS A 131 -20.72 -0.16 11.88
N HIS A 132 -19.44 -0.44 12.13
CA HIS A 132 -19.00 -1.61 12.90
C HIS A 132 -18.31 -1.23 14.21
N ILE A 133 -17.64 -0.08 14.26
CA ILE A 133 -16.97 0.44 15.45
C ILE A 133 -17.66 1.74 15.87
N ALA A 134 -18.40 1.69 16.98
CA ALA A 134 -19.16 2.83 17.49
C ALA A 134 -18.23 3.91 18.06
N SER A 135 -17.21 3.51 18.82
CA SER A 135 -16.25 4.44 19.43
C SER A 135 -15.35 5.09 18.36
N PRO A 136 -15.40 6.42 18.20
CA PRO A 136 -14.54 7.12 17.24
C PRO A 136 -13.04 6.94 17.56
N ALA A 137 -12.70 6.88 18.85
CA ALA A 137 -11.32 6.71 19.30
C ALA A 137 -10.76 5.32 18.94
N GLN A 138 -11.55 4.26 19.14
CA GLN A 138 -11.13 2.91 18.73
C GLN A 138 -11.06 2.79 17.21
N ARG A 139 -12.05 3.36 16.50
CA ARG A 139 -12.06 3.38 15.04
C ARG A 139 -10.82 4.07 14.48
N LEU A 140 -10.42 5.20 15.07
CA LEU A 140 -9.20 5.91 14.68
C LEU A 140 -7.96 5.03 14.84
N LYS A 141 -7.78 4.40 16.00
CA LYS A 141 -6.62 3.51 16.28
C LYS A 141 -6.53 2.35 15.29
N VAL A 142 -7.65 1.68 15.02
CA VAL A 142 -7.73 0.55 14.08
C VAL A 142 -7.39 1.00 12.66
N CYS A 143 -7.97 2.11 12.20
CA CYS A 143 -7.71 2.62 10.86
C CYS A 143 -6.26 3.08 10.69
N LEU A 144 -5.65 3.70 11.71
CA LEU A 144 -4.23 4.07 11.69
C LEU A 144 -3.34 2.83 11.66
N ALA A 145 -3.63 1.81 12.48
CA ALA A 145 -2.86 0.58 12.50
C ALA A 145 -2.89 -0.12 11.13
N ILE A 146 -4.08 -0.23 10.51
CA ILE A 146 -4.22 -0.76 9.15
C ILE A 146 -3.41 0.10 8.18
N ALA A 147 -3.67 1.40 8.09
CA ALA A 147 -3.02 2.28 7.12
C ALA A 147 -1.49 2.30 7.21
N ILE A 148 -0.91 2.23 8.41
CA ILE A 148 0.54 2.23 8.61
C ILE A 148 1.13 0.86 8.25
N VAL A 149 0.57 -0.22 8.78
CA VAL A 149 1.17 -1.55 8.60
C VAL A 149 1.01 -2.04 7.16
N THR A 150 -0.12 -1.74 6.53
CA THR A 150 -0.44 -2.15 5.15
C THR A 150 -0.06 -1.09 4.12
N THR A 151 0.76 -0.10 4.49
CA THR A 151 1.38 0.79 3.51
C THR A 151 2.15 -0.04 2.47
N PRO A 152 2.20 0.33 1.18
CA PRO A 152 2.93 -0.42 0.16
C PRO A 152 4.45 -0.27 0.32
N TRP A 153 5.02 -0.91 1.35
CA TRP A 153 6.45 -0.94 1.65
C TRP A 153 7.28 -1.49 0.49
N THR A 154 6.66 -2.29 -0.37
CA THR A 154 7.23 -2.82 -1.60
C THR A 154 7.67 -1.75 -2.58
N PHE A 155 7.14 -0.52 -2.51
CA PHE A 155 7.58 0.60 -3.34
C PHE A 155 9.02 1.03 -3.04
N LEU A 156 9.51 0.76 -1.83
CA LEU A 156 10.89 1.05 -1.44
C LEU A 156 11.88 -0.02 -1.88
N ILE A 157 11.41 -1.19 -2.35
CA ILE A 157 12.30 -2.29 -2.72
C ILE A 157 13.08 -1.91 -3.98
N PRO A 158 14.43 -1.86 -3.92
CA PRO A 158 15.23 -1.55 -5.08
C PRO A 158 15.12 -2.64 -6.14
N THR A 159 14.66 -2.28 -7.33
CA THR A 159 14.59 -3.15 -8.51
C THR A 159 15.96 -3.77 -8.83
N GLN A 160 17.06 -3.04 -8.59
CA GLN A 160 18.44 -3.54 -8.78
C GLN A 160 18.74 -4.86 -8.06
N TRP A 161 18.06 -5.20 -6.95
CA TRP A 161 18.29 -6.48 -6.25
C TRP A 161 17.87 -7.70 -7.08
N PHE A 162 16.97 -7.52 -8.03
CA PHE A 162 16.45 -8.58 -8.90
C PHE A 162 17.10 -8.59 -10.27
N TYR A 163 17.58 -7.44 -10.73
CA TYR A 163 18.19 -7.27 -12.05
C TYR A 163 19.72 -7.16 -12.03
N GLY A 164 20.35 -7.08 -10.85
CA GLY A 164 21.79 -6.81 -10.65
C GLY A 164 22.76 -7.92 -11.08
N GLY A 165 22.30 -8.89 -11.87
CA GLY A 165 23.15 -9.89 -12.55
C GLY A 165 23.22 -9.71 -14.08
N LEU A 166 22.71 -8.60 -14.62
CA LEU A 166 22.74 -8.24 -16.05
C LEU A 166 23.75 -7.12 -16.34
#